data_AF-A0A1I7UDS0-F1
#
_entry.id   AF-A0A1I7UDS0-F1
#
_cell.length_a   1.000
_cell.length_b   1.000
_cell.length_c   1.000
_cell.angle_alpha   90.00
_cell.angle_beta   90.00
_cell.angle_gamma   90.00
#
_symmetry.space_group_name_H-M   'P 1'
#
loop_
_entity.id
_entity.type
_entity.pdbx_description
1 polymer ?
#
loop_
_entity_poly.entity_id
_entity_poly.type
_entity_poly.pdbx_seq_one_letter_code
_entity_poly.pdbx_strand_id
1 'polypeptide(L)'
;MEPSISNSPASISTDDYPFNLPPKMTSNGLKYLTLKNEDFFKDRIRHVDWLLHKNDLINAFLNKQKIQEVPESEEEEETFVFFVDLDSVDLIDLQMDSLSPWSGMERTVNRAIDTPFEVDDSSGVIKILPAGSESKFIHHEYTKNHSENPELFKRTIYLMNERRPFGIALIMYRYSLREVRDVISRQVFEKDLRLNSHDQPYVTVLEYQIEEKLLKVFNGKNKSDAIITTQPDNESRWIIE
;
A
#
# COMPACT_ATOMS: atom_id res chain seq x y z
N MET A 1 53.66 22.30 -13.24
CA MET A 1 52.23 22.61 -13.13
C MET A 1 51.50 21.30 -13.27
N GLU A 2 51.14 20.68 -12.14
CA GLU A 2 50.33 19.46 -12.12
C GLU A 2 48.83 19.86 -12.12
N PRO A 3 47.95 19.15 -12.84
CA PRO A 3 46.52 19.40 -12.76
C PRO A 3 45.93 18.62 -11.58
N SER A 4 45.40 19.38 -10.61
CA SER A 4 44.65 18.85 -9.47
C SER A 4 43.35 18.20 -9.92
N ILE A 5 43.22 16.89 -9.71
CA ILE A 5 41.95 16.16 -9.86
C ILE A 5 41.10 16.45 -8.62
N SER A 6 40.09 17.32 -8.78
CA SER A 6 39.07 17.56 -7.76
C SER A 6 38.00 16.46 -7.84
N ASN A 7 38.22 15.35 -7.13
CA ASN A 7 37.17 14.41 -6.80
C ASN A 7 36.33 14.97 -5.66
N SER A 8 35.22 15.64 -5.98
CA SER A 8 34.13 15.84 -5.02
C SER A 8 33.12 14.72 -5.21
N PRO A 9 32.78 13.92 -4.17
CA PRO A 9 31.70 12.97 -4.28
C PRO A 9 30.40 13.78 -4.46
N ALA A 10 29.66 13.47 -5.51
CA ALA A 10 28.36 14.08 -5.77
C ALA A 10 27.50 13.91 -4.50
N SER A 11 27.09 15.02 -3.90
CA SER A 11 26.05 15.03 -2.87
C SER A 11 24.78 14.48 -3.52
N ILE A 12 24.40 13.26 -3.14
CA ILE A 12 23.14 12.66 -3.58
C ILE A 12 22.02 13.57 -3.05
N SER A 13 21.28 14.22 -3.96
CA SER A 13 20.18 15.09 -3.59
C SER A 13 19.13 14.31 -2.81
N THR A 14 18.79 14.80 -1.63
CA THR A 14 17.79 14.20 -0.73
C THR A 14 16.35 14.25 -1.27
N ASP A 15 16.13 14.93 -2.40
CA ASP A 15 14.80 15.12 -2.99
C ASP A 15 14.28 13.92 -3.80
N ASP A 16 15.11 12.91 -4.09
CA ASP A 16 14.69 11.73 -4.87
C ASP A 16 14.25 10.52 -4.02
N TYR A 17 14.26 10.64 -2.69
CA TYR A 17 13.87 9.55 -1.79
C TYR A 17 12.37 9.54 -1.50
N PRO A 18 11.64 8.44 -1.77
CA PRO A 18 10.21 8.35 -1.48
C PRO A 18 9.92 8.12 0.01
N PHE A 19 10.95 8.04 0.86
CA PHE A 19 10.85 7.69 2.28
C PHE A 19 11.37 8.80 3.18
N ASN A 20 10.77 8.93 4.35
CA ASN A 20 11.31 9.73 5.44
C ASN A 20 12.45 8.98 6.12
N LEU A 21 13.65 9.57 6.10
CA LEU A 21 14.85 9.06 6.77
C LEU A 21 15.10 9.81 8.07
N PRO A 22 15.77 9.18 9.08
CA PRO A 22 16.30 7.81 9.10
C PRO A 22 15.22 6.74 9.38
N PRO A 23 15.54 5.43 9.19
CA PRO A 23 14.64 4.36 9.59
C PRO A 23 14.33 4.39 11.08
N LYS A 24 13.07 4.12 11.41
CA LYS A 24 12.57 3.92 12.77
C LYS A 24 12.58 2.42 13.10
N MET A 25 12.37 2.09 14.38
CA MET A 25 12.33 0.70 14.85
C MET A 25 11.04 0.42 15.62
N THR A 26 10.44 -0.75 15.40
CA THR A 26 9.32 -1.22 16.23
C THR A 26 9.82 -1.71 17.59
N SER A 27 8.90 -2.01 18.51
CA SER A 27 9.23 -2.54 19.84
C SER A 27 10.04 -3.85 19.77
N ASN A 28 9.80 -4.64 18.72
CA ASN A 28 10.50 -5.89 18.43
C ASN A 28 11.78 -5.74 17.59
N GLY A 29 12.23 -4.50 17.38
CA GLY A 29 13.49 -4.19 16.68
C GLY A 29 13.42 -4.29 15.15
N LEU A 30 12.22 -4.39 14.57
CA LEU A 30 12.03 -4.34 13.12
C LEU A 30 12.24 -2.92 12.61
N LYS A 31 13.02 -2.76 11.56
CA LYS A 31 13.28 -1.47 10.93
C LYS A 31 12.18 -1.13 9.94
N TYR A 32 11.70 0.10 9.99
CA TYR A 32 10.70 0.60 9.06
C TYR A 32 10.96 2.06 8.69
N LEU A 33 10.35 2.48 7.58
CA LEU A 33 10.33 3.84 7.09
C LEU A 33 8.88 4.30 6.98
N THR A 34 8.66 5.61 6.86
CA THR A 34 7.35 6.14 6.48
C THR A 34 7.46 6.76 5.09
N LEU A 35 6.41 6.62 4.29
CA LEU A 35 6.38 7.13 2.93
C LEU A 35 6.26 8.67 2.96
N LYS A 36 7.14 9.35 2.23
CA LYS A 36 7.09 10.81 2.00
C LYS A 36 6.27 11.14 0.75
N ASN A 37 6.39 10.29 -0.27
CA ASN A 37 5.75 10.47 -1.57
C ASN A 37 4.74 9.33 -1.82
N GLU A 38 3.46 9.60 -1.60
CA GLU A 38 2.36 8.64 -1.78
C GLU A 38 2.23 8.10 -3.21
N ASP A 39 2.74 8.78 -4.24
CA ASP A 39 2.75 8.23 -5.60
C ASP A 39 3.60 6.96 -5.69
N PHE A 40 4.62 6.84 -4.82
CA PHE A 40 5.47 5.65 -4.80
C PHE A 40 4.63 4.42 -4.52
N PHE A 41 3.62 4.52 -3.65
CA PHE A 41 2.75 3.41 -3.28
C PHE A 41 2.18 2.67 -4.50
N LYS A 42 1.91 3.37 -5.61
CA LYS A 42 1.29 2.82 -6.83
C LYS A 42 2.28 2.62 -7.98
N ASP A 43 3.52 3.05 -7.84
CA ASP A 43 4.48 3.12 -8.93
C ASP A 43 5.32 1.85 -9.06
N ARG A 44 4.86 0.94 -9.91
CA ARG A 44 5.55 -0.34 -10.17
C ARG A 44 6.95 -0.18 -10.73
N ILE A 45 7.22 0.86 -11.53
CA ILE A 45 8.56 1.07 -12.11
C ILE A 45 9.51 1.43 -10.98
N ARG A 46 9.10 2.36 -10.11
CA ARG A 46 9.90 2.72 -8.92
C ARG A 46 10.06 1.55 -7.95
N HIS A 47 9.05 0.69 -7.78
CA HIS A 47 9.22 -0.52 -6.97
C HIS A 47 10.32 -1.44 -7.52
N VAL A 48 10.30 -1.71 -8.83
CA VAL A 48 11.32 -2.56 -9.47
C VAL A 48 12.71 -1.91 -9.35
N ASP A 49 12.82 -0.61 -9.61
CA ASP A 49 14.11 0.11 -9.52
C ASP A 49 14.70 0.03 -8.11
N TRP A 50 13.86 0.23 -7.09
CA TRP A 50 14.29 0.14 -5.70
C TRP A 50 14.76 -1.26 -5.33
N LEU A 51 14.00 -2.30 -5.71
CA LEU A 51 14.33 -3.69 -5.37
C LEU A 51 15.48 -4.30 -6.20
N LEU A 52 15.88 -3.67 -7.31
CA LEU A 52 17.01 -4.13 -8.13
C LEU A 52 18.28 -3.28 -7.94
N HIS A 53 18.15 -1.96 -8.02
CA HIS A 53 19.30 -1.07 -8.16
C HIS A 53 19.64 -0.32 -6.87
N LYS A 54 18.76 -0.33 -5.86
CA LYS A 54 18.97 0.40 -4.59
C LYS A 54 19.28 -0.52 -3.41
N ASN A 55 19.71 -1.75 -3.67
CA ASN A 55 19.98 -2.77 -2.64
C ASN A 55 20.97 -2.28 -1.58
N ASP A 56 22.04 -1.57 -1.97
CA ASP A 56 23.03 -1.04 -1.01
C ASP A 56 22.42 -0.02 -0.03
N LEU A 57 21.48 0.80 -0.51
CA LEU A 57 20.75 1.73 0.34
C LEU A 57 19.79 0.97 1.25
N ILE A 58 19.08 -0.02 0.70
CA ILE A 58 18.11 -0.84 1.44
C ILE A 58 18.77 -1.66 2.54
N ASN A 59 20.00 -2.15 2.32
CA ASN A 59 20.74 -2.97 3.27
C ASN A 59 20.87 -2.33 4.66
N ALA A 60 20.86 -0.99 4.76
CA ALA A 60 20.88 -0.29 6.05
C ALA A 60 19.61 -0.53 6.90
N PHE A 61 18.46 -0.76 6.26
CA PHE A 61 17.15 -0.94 6.87
C PHE A 61 16.45 -2.26 6.50
N LEU A 62 17.20 -3.21 5.95
CA LEU A 62 16.72 -4.54 5.61
C LEU A 62 16.45 -5.38 6.87
N ASN A 63 15.28 -6.01 6.93
CA ASN A 63 14.89 -6.94 7.98
C ASN A 63 15.17 -8.38 7.54
N LYS A 64 15.72 -9.19 8.45
CA LYS A 64 16.03 -10.63 8.21
C LYS A 64 15.09 -11.56 8.98
N GLN A 65 13.94 -11.04 9.36
CA GLN A 65 12.93 -11.78 10.09
C GLN A 65 11.56 -11.32 9.63
N LYS A 66 10.55 -12.16 9.81
CA LYS A 66 9.17 -11.84 9.44
C LYS A 66 8.65 -10.61 10.17
N ILE A 67 7.78 -9.85 9.52
CA ILE A 67 7.12 -8.71 10.15
C ILE A 67 6.02 -9.25 11.07
N GLN A 68 6.03 -8.86 12.34
CA GLN A 68 5.07 -9.31 13.35
C GLN A 68 4.23 -8.18 13.95
N GLU A 69 4.60 -6.95 13.63
CA GLU A 69 4.05 -5.75 14.23
C GLU A 69 4.15 -4.62 13.20
N VAL A 70 3.13 -3.77 13.18
CA VAL A 70 3.12 -2.52 12.43
C VAL A 70 2.85 -1.41 13.45
N PRO A 71 3.59 -0.29 13.39
CA PRO A 71 3.34 0.85 14.26
C PRO A 71 1.89 1.36 14.13
N GLU A 72 1.36 1.89 15.23
CA GLU A 72 0.10 2.64 15.16
C GLU A 72 0.32 3.96 14.39
N SER A 73 -0.64 4.32 13.54
CA SER A 73 -0.65 5.62 12.89
C SER A 73 -1.14 6.69 13.86
N GLU A 74 -0.39 7.78 13.96
CA GLU A 74 -0.84 9.00 14.65
C GLU A 74 -1.59 9.95 13.70
N GLU A 75 -1.52 9.69 12.39
CA GLU A 75 -2.13 10.49 11.33
C GLU A 75 -3.33 9.78 10.68
N GLU A 76 -4.17 10.53 9.96
CA GLU A 76 -5.34 9.99 9.24
C GLU A 76 -4.94 9.11 8.05
N GLU A 77 -3.80 9.41 7.42
CA GLU A 77 -3.23 8.63 6.33
C GLU A 77 -1.71 8.51 6.50
N GLU A 78 -1.22 7.31 6.81
CA GLU A 78 0.22 7.04 6.95
C GLU A 78 0.56 5.69 6.30
N THR A 79 1.67 5.64 5.56
CA THR A 79 2.18 4.42 4.95
C THR A 79 3.51 4.01 5.59
N PHE A 80 3.50 2.90 6.32
CA PHE A 80 4.69 2.26 6.87
C PHE A 80 5.32 1.31 5.86
N VAL A 81 6.63 1.37 5.71
CA VAL A 81 7.38 0.63 4.70
C VAL A 81 8.44 -0.24 5.37
N PHE A 82 8.42 -1.53 5.03
CA PHE A 82 9.40 -2.52 5.47
C PHE A 82 10.08 -3.14 4.26
N PHE A 83 11.39 -3.33 4.36
CA PHE A 83 12.16 -4.13 3.43
C PHE A 83 12.57 -5.43 4.12
N VAL A 84 12.37 -6.56 3.45
CA VAL A 84 12.61 -7.89 4.00
C VAL A 84 13.50 -8.69 3.06
N ASP A 85 14.54 -9.31 3.62
CA ASP A 85 15.44 -10.20 2.92
C ASP A 85 14.75 -11.52 2.60
N LEU A 86 14.55 -11.82 1.31
CA LEU A 86 13.88 -13.03 0.86
C LEU A 86 14.69 -14.30 1.09
N ASP A 87 16.00 -14.21 1.27
CA ASP A 87 16.83 -15.37 1.63
C ASP A 87 16.69 -15.73 3.11
N SER A 88 16.11 -14.83 3.91
CA SER A 88 15.98 -14.98 5.37
C SER A 88 14.56 -15.35 5.83
N VAL A 89 13.54 -15.33 4.96
CA VAL A 89 12.14 -15.58 5.33
C VAL A 89 11.41 -16.44 4.30
N ASP A 90 10.41 -17.21 4.77
CA ASP A 90 9.53 -17.95 3.88
C ASP A 90 8.50 -17.01 3.22
N LEU A 91 8.17 -17.24 1.94
CA LEU A 91 7.14 -16.45 1.24
C LEU A 91 5.77 -16.49 1.94
N ILE A 92 5.48 -17.56 2.66
CA ILE A 92 4.25 -17.71 3.44
C ILE A 92 4.21 -16.68 4.57
N ASP A 93 5.34 -16.37 5.20
CA ASP A 93 5.43 -15.37 6.26
C ASP A 93 5.17 -13.94 5.75
N LEU A 94 5.41 -13.69 4.47
CA LEU A 94 5.02 -12.42 3.84
C LEU A 94 3.50 -12.27 3.68
N GLN A 95 2.76 -13.39 3.66
CA GLN A 95 1.30 -13.38 3.48
C GLN A 95 0.54 -13.55 4.79
N MET A 96 1.09 -14.31 5.74
CA MET A 96 0.45 -14.68 7.01
C MET A 96 1.26 -14.11 8.18
N ASP A 97 1.42 -12.79 8.22
CA ASP A 97 2.06 -12.13 9.34
C ASP A 97 1.22 -12.22 10.63
N SER A 98 1.78 -11.71 11.73
CA SER A 98 1.14 -11.75 13.05
C SER A 98 0.01 -10.73 13.23
N LEU A 99 -0.29 -9.91 12.21
CA LEU A 99 -1.38 -8.94 12.17
C LEU A 99 -2.62 -9.56 11.49
N SER A 100 -2.82 -10.85 11.69
CA SER A 100 -4.02 -11.57 11.27
C SER A 100 -5.16 -11.28 12.27
N PRO A 101 -6.43 -11.15 11.83
CA PRO A 101 -6.97 -11.64 10.56
C PRO A 101 -6.98 -10.62 9.41
N TRP A 102 -6.32 -10.97 8.31
CA TRP A 102 -6.49 -10.28 7.04
C TRP A 102 -7.70 -10.82 6.26
N SER A 103 -8.36 -9.94 5.48
CA SER A 103 -9.49 -10.30 4.62
C SER A 103 -9.10 -11.44 3.67
N GLY A 104 -9.99 -12.40 3.47
CA GLY A 104 -9.74 -13.53 2.58
C GLY A 104 -9.06 -14.74 3.24
N MET A 105 -9.45 -15.08 4.47
CA MET A 105 -9.14 -16.39 5.07
C MET A 105 -9.82 -17.55 4.32
N GLU A 106 -10.86 -17.25 3.54
CA GLU A 106 -11.36 -18.14 2.51
C GLU A 106 -10.35 -18.16 1.35
N ARG A 107 -10.11 -19.33 0.77
CA ARG A 107 -9.22 -19.56 -0.39
C ARG A 107 -9.70 -18.86 -1.68
N THR A 108 -10.42 -17.75 -1.57
CA THR A 108 -10.94 -16.93 -2.65
C THR A 108 -9.80 -16.09 -3.21
N VAL A 109 -9.09 -16.69 -4.18
CA VAL A 109 -8.28 -16.07 -5.23
C VAL A 109 -7.80 -14.65 -4.90
N ASN A 110 -6.86 -14.58 -3.97
CA ASN A 110 -5.92 -13.48 -3.90
C ASN A 110 -5.25 -13.37 -5.27
N ARG A 111 -5.74 -12.47 -6.12
CA ARG A 111 -5.18 -12.24 -7.45
C ARG A 111 -3.89 -11.46 -7.25
N ALA A 112 -2.81 -12.18 -7.01
CA ALA A 112 -1.51 -11.59 -7.19
C ALA A 112 -1.45 -10.95 -8.59
N ILE A 113 -0.94 -9.74 -8.65
CA ILE A 113 -0.77 -9.02 -9.91
C ILE A 113 0.65 -9.30 -10.38
N ASP A 114 0.77 -10.18 -11.37
CA ASP A 114 2.02 -10.44 -12.06
C ASP A 114 2.21 -9.44 -13.19
N THR A 115 3.24 -8.60 -13.05
CA THR A 115 3.63 -7.61 -14.05
C THR A 115 4.98 -7.99 -14.64
N PRO A 116 5.04 -8.53 -15.88
CA PRO A 116 6.30 -8.86 -16.52
C PRO A 116 7.10 -7.58 -16.79
N PHE A 117 8.42 -7.66 -16.63
CA PHE A 117 9.31 -6.55 -16.95
C PHE A 117 10.63 -7.05 -17.53
N GLU A 118 11.34 -6.16 -18.21
CA GLU A 118 12.69 -6.37 -18.71
C GLU A 118 13.63 -5.34 -18.09
N VAL A 119 14.90 -5.72 -17.98
CA VAL A 119 15.99 -4.83 -17.59
C VAL A 119 17.01 -4.88 -18.72
N ASP A 120 17.37 -3.72 -19.24
CA ASP A 120 18.49 -3.62 -20.17
C ASP A 120 19.81 -3.70 -19.37
N ASP A 121 20.54 -4.80 -19.53
CA ASP A 121 21.79 -5.06 -18.83
C ASP A 121 22.86 -3.95 -19.02
N SER A 122 22.79 -3.21 -20.14
CA SER A 122 23.79 -2.19 -20.48
C SER A 122 23.48 -0.81 -19.89
N SER A 123 22.19 -0.48 -19.75
CA SER A 123 21.74 0.84 -19.31
C SER A 123 21.07 0.84 -17.93
N GLY A 124 20.71 -0.33 -17.41
CA GLY A 124 19.90 -0.49 -16.20
C GLY A 124 18.45 -0.04 -16.38
N VAL A 125 18.02 0.28 -17.61
CA VAL A 125 16.67 0.79 -17.85
C VAL A 125 15.65 -0.33 -17.65
N ILE A 126 14.64 -0.04 -16.84
CA ILE A 126 13.52 -0.94 -16.57
C ILE A 126 12.38 -0.65 -17.54
N LYS A 127 11.85 -1.71 -18.15
CA LYS A 127 10.70 -1.64 -19.05
C LYS A 127 9.60 -2.58 -18.56
N ILE A 128 8.45 -2.02 -18.22
CA ILE A 128 7.25 -2.80 -17.93
C ILE A 128 6.66 -3.32 -19.24
N LEU A 129 6.36 -4.62 -19.27
CA LEU A 129 5.75 -5.26 -20.42
C LEU A 129 4.23 -5.39 -20.25
N PRO A 130 3.47 -5.52 -21.35
CA PRO A 130 2.04 -5.82 -21.28
C PRO A 130 1.74 -7.11 -20.51
N ALA A 131 0.58 -7.16 -19.85
CA ALA A 131 0.14 -8.36 -19.14
C ALA A 131 0.10 -9.59 -20.07
N GLY A 132 0.59 -10.73 -19.58
CA GLY A 132 0.68 -11.98 -20.35
C GLY A 132 1.89 -12.09 -21.27
N SER A 133 2.74 -11.06 -21.36
CA SER A 133 4.02 -11.16 -22.06
C SER A 133 4.92 -12.18 -21.38
N GLU A 134 5.66 -12.96 -22.16
CA GLU A 134 6.72 -13.81 -21.62
C GLU A 134 7.87 -12.92 -21.14
N SER A 135 8.28 -13.09 -19.89
CA SER A 135 9.49 -12.49 -19.35
C SER A 135 10.14 -13.43 -18.35
N LYS A 136 11.46 -13.33 -18.29
CA LYS A 136 12.27 -13.92 -17.22
C LYS A 136 11.96 -13.30 -15.86
N PHE A 137 11.63 -12.01 -15.84
CA PHE A 137 11.38 -11.25 -14.63
C PHE A 137 9.93 -10.83 -14.47
N ILE A 138 9.43 -10.97 -13.25
CA ILE A 138 8.05 -10.63 -12.89
C ILE A 138 8.05 -9.83 -11.59
N HIS A 139 7.39 -8.67 -11.61
CA HIS A 139 7.02 -7.95 -10.41
C HIS A 139 5.75 -8.60 -9.87
N HIS A 140 5.86 -9.27 -8.73
CA HIS A 140 4.77 -9.97 -8.06
C HIS A 140 4.21 -9.09 -6.95
N GLU A 141 2.91 -8.84 -6.99
CA GLU A 141 2.25 -7.97 -6.03
C GLU A 141 1.05 -8.64 -5.40
N TYR A 142 0.92 -8.51 -4.09
CA TYR A 142 -0.19 -9.01 -3.32
C TYR A 142 -0.76 -7.95 -2.37
N THR A 143 -2.09 -7.88 -2.22
CA THR A 143 -2.78 -6.88 -1.40
C THR A 143 -3.84 -7.49 -0.48
N LYS A 144 -3.98 -6.94 0.74
CA LYS A 144 -4.95 -7.36 1.78
C LYS A 144 -5.53 -6.16 2.49
N ASN A 145 -6.81 -6.24 2.88
CA ASN A 145 -7.38 -5.39 3.92
C ASN A 145 -7.34 -6.13 5.26
N HIS A 146 -7.18 -5.44 6.39
CA HIS A 146 -7.30 -6.07 7.71
C HIS A 146 -8.79 -6.25 8.05
N SER A 147 -9.17 -7.44 8.53
CA SER A 147 -10.60 -7.76 8.75
C SER A 147 -11.18 -7.04 9.96
N GLU A 148 -10.36 -6.82 10.98
CA GLU A 148 -10.75 -6.16 12.23
C GLU A 148 -10.37 -4.67 12.25
N ASN A 149 -9.59 -4.21 11.27
CA ASN A 149 -9.18 -2.82 11.13
C ASN A 149 -9.33 -2.39 9.68
N PRO A 150 -10.54 -1.99 9.25
CA PRO A 150 -10.81 -1.67 7.85
C PRO A 150 -9.94 -0.57 7.26
N GLU A 151 -9.33 0.27 8.11
CA GLU A 151 -8.44 1.36 7.71
C GLU A 151 -7.04 0.86 7.32
N LEU A 152 -6.69 -0.37 7.70
CA LEU A 152 -5.37 -0.93 7.48
C LEU A 152 -5.35 -1.80 6.21
N PHE A 153 -4.57 -1.34 5.24
CA PHE A 153 -4.28 -2.04 4.00
C PHE A 153 -2.83 -2.50 3.97
N LYS A 154 -2.60 -3.72 3.50
CA LYS A 154 -1.26 -4.29 3.29
C LYS A 154 -1.01 -4.49 1.80
N ARG A 155 0.16 -4.06 1.33
CA ARG A 155 0.73 -4.36 0.01
C ARG A 155 2.06 -5.06 0.17
N THR A 156 2.24 -6.19 -0.47
CA THR A 156 3.48 -6.96 -0.49
C THR A 156 3.95 -7.09 -1.92
N ILE A 157 5.18 -6.67 -2.20
CA ILE A 157 5.78 -6.66 -3.53
C ILE A 157 7.13 -7.37 -3.45
N TYR A 158 7.40 -8.23 -4.41
CA TYR A 158 8.74 -8.79 -4.61
C TYR A 158 8.96 -9.14 -6.06
N LEU A 159 10.21 -9.40 -6.43
CA LEU A 159 10.59 -9.75 -7.79
C LEU A 159 10.78 -11.25 -7.91
N MET A 160 10.38 -11.80 -9.05
CA MET A 160 10.62 -13.18 -9.43
C MET A 160 11.53 -13.23 -10.65
N ASN A 161 12.42 -14.22 -10.67
CA ASN A 161 13.29 -14.56 -11.78
C ASN A 161 13.09 -16.04 -12.12
N GLU A 162 12.65 -16.35 -13.34
CA GLU A 162 12.33 -17.71 -13.77
C GLU A 162 11.40 -18.44 -12.77
N ARG A 163 10.39 -17.71 -12.26
CA ARG A 163 9.40 -18.16 -11.25
C ARG A 163 9.93 -18.41 -9.84
N ARG A 164 11.15 -17.96 -9.52
CA ARG A 164 11.68 -17.99 -8.16
C ARG A 164 11.73 -16.59 -7.57
N PRO A 165 11.19 -16.36 -6.35
CA PRO A 165 11.39 -15.09 -5.66
C PRO A 165 12.89 -14.85 -5.43
N PHE A 166 13.34 -13.60 -5.46
CA PHE A 166 14.75 -13.29 -5.19
C PHE A 166 14.94 -11.87 -4.64
N GLY A 167 16.01 -11.70 -3.87
CA GLY A 167 16.45 -10.40 -3.39
C GLY A 167 15.62 -9.90 -2.21
N ILE A 168 14.91 -8.80 -2.42
CA ILE A 168 14.23 -8.07 -1.34
C ILE A 168 12.73 -8.02 -1.62
N ALA A 169 11.93 -8.19 -0.56
CA ALA A 169 10.51 -7.88 -0.57
C ALA A 169 10.26 -6.49 0.04
N LEU A 170 9.35 -5.74 -0.59
CA LEU A 170 8.80 -4.49 -0.12
C LEU A 170 7.41 -4.77 0.48
N ILE A 171 7.22 -4.44 1.75
CA ILE A 171 5.93 -4.53 2.42
C ILE A 171 5.51 -3.13 2.84
N MET A 172 4.33 -2.70 2.41
CA MET A 172 3.74 -1.43 2.77
C MET A 172 2.43 -1.65 3.53
N TYR A 173 2.30 -0.99 4.67
CA TYR A 173 1.07 -0.94 5.45
C TYR A 173 0.54 0.48 5.42
N ARG A 174 -0.61 0.65 4.82
CA ARG A 174 -1.25 1.95 4.64
C ARG A 174 -2.46 2.04 5.54
N TYR A 175 -2.44 3.00 6.45
CA TYR A 175 -3.62 3.45 7.15
C TYR A 175 -4.32 4.47 6.25
N SER A 176 -5.58 4.23 5.86
CA SER A 176 -6.37 5.22 5.13
C SER A 176 -7.86 5.10 5.45
N LEU A 177 -8.45 6.19 5.93
CA LEU A 177 -9.89 6.33 6.14
C LEU A 177 -10.69 6.25 4.83
N ARG A 178 -10.06 6.51 3.67
CA ARG A 178 -10.74 6.56 2.35
C ARG A 178 -11.10 5.17 1.83
N GLU A 179 -10.23 4.19 2.03
CA GLU A 179 -10.48 2.82 1.56
C GLU A 179 -11.64 2.17 2.32
N VAL A 180 -11.85 2.54 3.60
CA VAL A 180 -13.05 2.16 4.37
C VAL A 180 -14.33 2.65 3.69
N ARG A 181 -14.35 3.89 3.21
CA ARG A 181 -15.52 4.45 2.52
C ARG A 181 -15.80 3.71 1.22
N ASP A 182 -14.77 3.39 0.43
CA ASP A 182 -14.93 2.67 -0.84
C ASP A 182 -15.38 1.21 -0.64
N VAL A 183 -14.84 0.51 0.37
CA VAL A 183 -15.23 -0.87 0.69
C VAL A 183 -16.66 -0.93 1.23
N ILE A 184 -17.04 -0.03 2.14
CA ILE A 184 -18.42 0.05 2.64
C ILE A 184 -19.38 0.40 1.50
N SER A 185 -19.02 1.38 0.66
CA SER A 185 -19.84 1.77 -0.49
C SER A 185 -20.06 0.61 -1.45
N ARG A 186 -19.02 -0.18 -1.76
CA ARG A 186 -19.14 -1.38 -2.61
C ARG A 186 -19.97 -2.48 -1.97
N GLN A 187 -19.76 -2.79 -0.69
CA GLN A 187 -20.52 -3.85 -0.01
C GLN A 187 -22.00 -3.49 0.15
N VAL A 188 -22.32 -2.22 0.43
CA VAL A 188 -23.70 -1.73 0.46
C VAL A 188 -24.31 -1.83 -0.94
N PHE A 189 -23.60 -1.34 -1.96
CA PHE A 189 -24.04 -1.40 -3.36
C PHE A 189 -24.31 -2.84 -3.85
N GLU A 190 -23.41 -3.79 -3.56
CA GLU A 190 -23.56 -5.19 -3.97
C GLU A 190 -24.69 -5.91 -3.23
N LYS A 191 -24.95 -5.55 -1.97
CA LYS A 191 -26.06 -6.11 -1.19
C LYS A 191 -27.40 -5.58 -1.69
N ASP A 192 -27.47 -4.29 -2.03
CA ASP A 192 -28.69 -3.66 -2.53
C ASP A 192 -29.03 -4.08 -3.97
N LEU A 193 -28.03 -4.34 -4.81
CA LEU A 193 -28.21 -4.96 -6.14
C LEU A 193 -28.87 -6.34 -6.07
N ARG A 194 -28.65 -7.09 -4.98
CA ARG A 194 -29.26 -8.40 -4.78
C ARG A 194 -30.68 -8.32 -4.22
N LEU A 195 -31.06 -7.17 -3.66
CA LEU A 195 -32.35 -6.97 -2.98
C LEU A 195 -33.34 -6.15 -3.81
N ASN A 196 -32.90 -5.38 -4.79
CA ASN A 196 -33.77 -4.56 -5.63
C ASN A 196 -34.14 -5.26 -6.94
N SER A 197 -35.29 -5.93 -6.94
CA SER A 197 -36.13 -6.00 -8.15
C SER A 197 -36.62 -4.59 -8.50
N HIS A 198 -36.59 -4.25 -9.79
CA HIS A 198 -36.88 -2.95 -10.40
C HIS A 198 -37.88 -2.01 -9.68
N ASP A 199 -37.59 -0.71 -9.72
CA ASP A 199 -38.46 0.47 -9.50
C ASP A 199 -38.35 1.32 -8.20
N GLN A 200 -37.14 1.63 -7.71
CA GLN A 200 -36.94 2.73 -6.74
C GLN A 200 -35.76 3.65 -7.14
N PRO A 201 -35.83 4.98 -6.94
CA PRO A 201 -34.74 5.90 -7.24
C PRO A 201 -33.57 5.72 -6.26
N TYR A 202 -32.42 5.33 -6.79
CA TYR A 202 -31.27 4.73 -6.10
C TYR A 202 -30.40 5.67 -5.22
N VAL A 203 -30.57 6.99 -5.28
CA VAL A 203 -29.50 7.93 -4.87
C VAL A 203 -29.53 8.31 -3.38
N THR A 204 -30.71 8.44 -2.76
CA THR A 204 -30.82 8.97 -1.38
C THR A 204 -30.70 7.91 -0.27
N VAL A 205 -30.89 6.63 -0.58
CA VAL A 205 -30.82 5.54 0.42
C VAL A 205 -29.36 5.16 0.75
N LEU A 206 -28.46 5.27 -0.24
CA LEU A 206 -27.05 4.88 -0.08
C LEU A 206 -26.30 5.83 0.85
N GLU A 207 -26.48 7.15 0.72
CA GLU A 207 -25.80 8.15 1.54
C GLU A 207 -26.16 7.98 3.03
N TYR A 208 -27.45 7.84 3.35
CA TYR A 208 -27.92 7.67 4.73
C TYR A 208 -27.42 6.36 5.38
N GLN A 209 -27.37 5.26 4.63
CA GLN A 209 -26.89 3.98 5.16
C GLN A 209 -25.38 3.92 5.33
N ILE A 210 -24.62 4.60 4.45
CA ILE A 210 -23.18 4.78 4.60
C ILE A 210 -22.91 5.62 5.86
N GLU A 211 -23.62 6.73 6.04
CA GLU A 211 -23.49 7.58 7.24
C GLU A 211 -23.81 6.82 8.53
N GLU A 212 -24.92 6.09 8.60
CA GLU A 212 -25.30 5.27 9.76
C GLU A 212 -24.24 4.21 10.11
N LYS A 213 -23.64 3.56 9.10
CA LYS A 213 -22.60 2.55 9.32
C LYS A 213 -21.27 3.17 9.73
N LEU A 214 -20.89 4.29 9.12
CA LEU A 214 -19.74 5.08 9.55
C LEU A 214 -19.94 5.53 11.01
N LEU A 215 -21.10 6.08 11.37
CA LEU A 215 -21.45 6.47 12.74
C LEU A 215 -21.36 5.30 13.74
N LYS A 216 -21.72 4.07 13.34
CA LYS A 216 -21.57 2.87 14.19
C LYS A 216 -20.12 2.43 14.37
N VAL A 217 -19.29 2.58 13.33
CA VAL A 217 -17.84 2.34 13.41
C VAL A 217 -17.17 3.41 14.29
N PHE A 218 -17.56 4.68 14.15
CA PHE A 218 -17.00 5.82 14.89
C PHE A 218 -17.47 5.89 16.35
N ASN A 219 -18.71 5.49 16.68
CA ASN A 219 -19.21 5.48 18.06
C ASN A 219 -18.55 4.43 18.98
N GLY A 220 -17.61 3.62 18.47
CA GLY A 220 -16.71 2.79 19.26
C GLY A 220 -15.53 3.53 19.90
N LYS A 221 -15.25 4.78 19.50
CA LYS A 221 -14.22 5.64 20.09
C LYS A 221 -14.87 6.96 20.56
N ASN A 222 -15.10 7.04 21.87
CA ASN A 222 -15.47 8.22 22.68
C ASN A 222 -16.55 9.18 22.14
N LYS A 223 -17.72 9.11 22.78
CA LYS A 223 -18.76 10.14 22.77
C LYS A 223 -18.26 11.46 23.38
N SER A 224 -17.95 12.43 22.55
CA SER A 224 -18.23 13.84 22.84
C SER A 224 -18.04 14.67 21.57
N ASP A 225 -19.13 15.31 21.17
CA ASP A 225 -19.21 16.45 20.25
C ASP A 225 -19.14 16.18 18.74
N ALA A 226 -20.26 15.73 18.19
CA ALA A 226 -20.63 16.05 16.82
C ALA A 226 -22.12 16.44 16.77
N ILE A 227 -22.40 17.74 16.84
CA ILE A 227 -23.70 18.30 16.45
C ILE A 227 -23.64 18.47 14.93
N ILE A 228 -24.33 17.60 14.19
CA ILE A 228 -24.53 17.79 12.75
C ILE A 228 -25.91 18.40 12.56
N THR A 229 -25.93 19.67 12.17
CA THR A 229 -27.14 20.37 11.75
C THR A 229 -27.38 20.06 10.28
N THR A 230 -28.35 19.18 9.99
CA THR A 230 -28.83 18.95 8.62
C THR A 230 -29.86 20.02 8.27
N GLN A 231 -29.54 20.92 7.33
CA GLN A 231 -30.58 21.66 6.60
C GLN A 231 -30.93 20.88 5.33
N PRO A 232 -32.22 20.61 5.07
CA PRO A 232 -32.65 20.08 3.80
C PRO A 232 -32.94 21.22 2.82
N ASP A 233 -32.60 20.93 1.57
CA ASP A 233 -33.24 21.41 0.35
C ASP A 233 -32.50 22.42 -0.55
N ASN A 234 -32.56 22.00 -1.82
CA ASN A 234 -32.61 22.73 -3.08
C ASN A 234 -31.30 23.06 -3.79
N GLU A 235 -31.08 22.23 -4.81
CA GLU A 235 -30.84 22.64 -6.19
C GLU A 235 -29.65 23.57 -6.49
N SER A 236 -28.78 23.00 -7.33
CA SER A 236 -28.14 23.67 -8.47
C SER A 236 -26.82 24.41 -8.26
N ARG A 237 -25.87 23.98 -9.10
CA ARG A 237 -24.79 24.75 -9.75
C ARG A 237 -23.56 25.07 -8.91
N TRP A 238 -22.49 24.35 -9.22
CA TRP A 238 -21.12 24.81 -9.00
C TRP A 238 -20.83 25.98 -9.95
N ILE A 239 -20.75 27.19 -9.41
CA ILE A 239 -19.97 28.28 -9.99
C ILE A 239 -18.63 28.26 -9.27
N ILE A 240 -17.57 28.27 -10.06
CA ILE A 240 -16.18 28.37 -9.62
C ILE A 240 -15.89 29.83 -9.27
N GLU A 241 -15.41 30.09 -8.07
CA GLU A 241 -14.35 31.08 -7.77
C GLU A 241 -13.37 30.48 -6.77
#